data_AF-A0A6G6IVD1-F1
#
_entry.id   AF-A0A6G6IVD1-F1
#
_cell.length_a   1.000
_cell.length_b   1.000
_cell.length_c   1.000
_cell.angle_alpha   90.00
_cell.angle_beta   90.00
_cell.angle_gamma   90.00
#
_symmetry.space_group_name_H-M   'P 1'
#
loop_
_entity.id
_entity.type
_entity.pdbx_description
1 polymer ?
#
loop_
_entity_poly.entity_id
_entity_poly.type
_entity_poly.pdbx_seq_one_letter_code
_entity_poly.pdbx_strand_id
1 'polypeptide(L)'
;MQNEITLAIGSTKLNTTNALLARQVLEQETGLVSINAIAGELITLDEYLNPPAIGQHWQGQAGTYVGVMRGENGEPDYHLIAPKDAQIESIIYGGYGQRISGADHIRDGLANTRALLAADTDHPAAKWAAEQQAEGHADLYLPSRAEAYLCWANIPEQFEDKGWWITSTQDGPRSAWVQDFDGGSQHFGVKVSARPAFAVRRIVIPSPLNALNNCARSAQ
;
A
#
# COMPACT_ATOMS: atom_id res chain seq x y z
N MET A 1 5.95 5.61 -17.78
CA MET A 1 7.12 6.30 -18.37
C MET A 1 7.86 6.96 -17.21
N GLN A 2 9.07 6.53 -16.90
CA GLN A 2 9.84 7.12 -15.78
C GLN A 2 10.36 8.49 -16.21
N ASN A 3 10.06 9.52 -15.43
CA ASN A 3 10.55 10.88 -15.67
C ASN A 3 12.04 10.94 -15.33
N GLU A 4 12.87 10.96 -16.37
CA GLU A 4 14.32 11.12 -16.25
C GLU A 4 14.66 12.60 -15.98
N ILE A 5 15.42 12.84 -14.90
CA ILE A 5 15.91 14.16 -14.51
C ILE A 5 17.33 14.29 -15.04
N THR A 6 17.54 15.25 -15.95
CA THR A 6 18.87 15.60 -16.45
C THR A 6 19.35 16.89 -15.80
N LEU A 7 20.50 16.84 -15.14
CA LEU A 7 21.17 18.00 -14.57
C LEU A 7 22.48 18.27 -15.31
N ALA A 8 22.74 19.53 -15.61
CA ALA A 8 23.99 19.98 -16.21
C ALA A 8 24.54 21.18 -15.44
N ILE A 9 25.76 21.05 -14.93
CA ILE A 9 26.48 22.12 -14.23
C ILE A 9 27.87 22.22 -14.88
N GLY A 10 28.13 23.32 -15.59
CA GLY A 10 29.33 23.45 -16.41
C GLY A 10 29.44 22.34 -17.46
N SER A 11 30.51 21.55 -17.41
CA SER A 11 30.74 20.39 -18.28
C SER A 11 30.24 19.05 -17.72
N THR A 12 29.83 19.01 -16.46
CA THR A 12 29.37 17.78 -15.79
C THR A 12 27.88 17.59 -16.03
N LYS A 13 27.49 16.39 -16.48
CA LYS A 13 26.09 16.00 -16.67
C LYS A 13 25.76 14.76 -15.85
N LEU A 14 24.63 14.79 -15.15
CA LEU A 14 24.07 13.67 -14.41
C LEU A 14 22.65 13.42 -14.89
N ASN A 15 22.39 12.18 -15.30
CA ASN A 15 21.04 11.70 -15.61
C ASN A 15 20.60 10.76 -14.49
N THR A 16 19.44 11.01 -13.91
CA THR A 16 18.90 10.20 -12.81
C THR A 16 17.39 10.26 -12.81
N THR A 17 16.72 9.20 -12.39
CA THR A 17 15.28 9.25 -12.07
C THR A 17 15.03 9.62 -10.61
N ASN A 18 16.10 9.75 -9.80
CA ASN A 18 16.03 10.06 -8.38
C ASN A 18 16.19 11.57 -8.14
N ALA A 19 15.08 12.22 -7.78
CA ALA A 19 15.02 13.66 -7.52
C ALA A 19 15.88 14.13 -6.34
N LEU A 20 16.12 13.28 -5.33
CA LEU A 20 16.99 13.62 -4.20
C LEU A 20 18.45 13.65 -4.60
N LEU A 21 18.90 12.65 -5.36
CA LEU A 21 20.26 12.63 -5.89
C LEU A 21 20.50 13.85 -6.79
N ALA A 22 19.52 14.19 -7.62
CA ALA A 22 19.57 15.38 -8.44
C ALA A 22 19.76 16.66 -7.59
N ARG A 23 18.91 16.86 -6.59
CA ARG A 23 18.96 18.03 -5.70
C ARG A 23 20.29 18.14 -4.96
N GLN A 24 20.77 17.04 -4.37
CA GLN A 24 22.01 17.02 -3.59
C GLN A 24 23.23 17.41 -4.41
N VAL A 25 23.32 16.92 -5.66
CA VAL A 25 24.43 17.28 -6.58
C VAL A 25 24.37 18.77 -6.94
N LEU A 26 23.19 19.32 -7.14
CA LEU A 26 23.02 20.75 -7.45
C LEU A 26 23.48 21.64 -6.28
N GLU A 27 23.08 21.30 -5.06
CA GLU A 27 23.43 22.03 -3.84
C GLU A 27 24.94 22.00 -3.55
N GLN A 28 25.60 20.85 -3.76
CA GLN A 28 27.06 20.71 -3.56
C GLN A 28 27.89 21.46 -4.59
N GLU A 29 27.53 21.38 -5.87
CA GLU A 29 28.34 21.97 -6.96
C GLU A 29 28.16 23.49 -7.09
N THR A 30 26.97 24.01 -6.80
CA THR A 30 26.69 25.45 -6.96
C THR A 30 27.03 26.28 -5.72
N GLY A 31 27.27 25.63 -4.57
CA GLY A 31 27.46 26.30 -3.28
C GLY A 31 26.23 27.10 -2.81
N LEU A 32 25.07 26.87 -3.43
CA LEU A 32 23.82 27.51 -3.05
C LEU A 32 23.35 26.93 -1.71
N VAL A 33 23.55 27.69 -0.64
CA VAL A 33 22.82 27.47 0.61
C VAL A 33 21.40 27.99 0.41
N SER A 34 20.39 27.24 0.86
CA SER A 34 18.97 27.61 0.73
C SER A 34 18.73 29.06 1.19
N ILE A 35 18.55 29.97 0.22
CA ILE A 35 18.12 31.34 0.47
C ILE A 35 16.63 31.43 0.17
N ASN A 36 15.86 31.45 1.25
CA ASN A 36 14.46 31.80 1.34
C ASN A 36 13.48 30.87 0.59
N ALA A 37 12.61 30.29 1.41
CA ALA A 37 11.38 29.60 1.06
C ALA A 37 10.78 30.13 -0.25
N ILE A 38 10.67 29.24 -1.22
CA ILE A 38 9.64 29.35 -2.24
C ILE A 38 8.32 29.54 -1.46
N ALA A 39 7.62 30.63 -1.73
CA ALA A 39 6.27 30.82 -1.21
C ALA A 39 5.37 29.81 -1.93
N GLY A 40 5.25 28.65 -1.30
CA GLY A 40 4.73 27.41 -1.86
C GLY A 40 5.49 26.30 -1.16
N GLU A 41 4.85 25.65 -0.20
CA GLU A 41 5.40 24.62 0.67
C GLU A 41 6.31 23.67 -0.14
N LEU A 42 7.62 23.77 0.08
CA LEU A 42 8.60 22.87 -0.51
C LEU A 42 8.44 21.54 0.21
N ILE A 43 7.46 20.75 -0.20
CA ILE A 43 7.22 19.43 0.40
C ILE A 43 8.48 18.59 0.16
N THR A 44 9.24 18.37 1.23
CA THR A 44 10.46 17.54 1.18
C THR A 44 10.06 16.08 1.09
N LEU A 45 10.91 15.18 0.53
CA LEU A 45 10.61 13.75 0.56
C LEU A 45 10.46 13.21 1.99
N ASP A 46 11.07 13.87 2.97
CA ASP A 46 10.93 13.56 4.39
C ASP A 46 9.53 13.89 4.92
N GLU A 47 8.88 14.96 4.44
CA GLU A 47 7.46 15.24 4.73
C GLU A 47 6.50 14.28 4.03
N TYR A 48 6.85 13.76 2.84
CA TYR A 48 6.06 12.74 2.14
C TYR A 48 6.02 11.39 2.88
N LEU A 49 6.99 11.11 3.75
CA LEU A 49 7.11 9.85 4.47
C LEU A 49 6.78 9.96 5.96
N ASN A 50 6.57 11.17 6.48
CA ASN A 50 6.05 11.35 7.83
C ASN A 50 4.54 11.05 7.84
N PRO A 51 4.09 9.99 8.54
CA PRO A 51 2.67 9.69 8.61
C PRO A 51 1.93 10.81 9.35
N PRO A 52 0.76 11.25 8.86
CA PRO A 52 -0.11 12.15 9.62
C PRO A 52 -0.74 11.41 10.81
N ALA A 53 -1.65 12.05 11.54
CA ALA A 53 -2.42 11.32 12.55
C ALA A 53 -3.31 10.25 11.89
N ILE A 54 -3.57 9.16 12.61
CA ILE A 54 -4.50 8.11 12.16
C ILE A 54 -5.86 8.76 11.85
N GLY A 55 -6.47 8.37 10.72
CA GLY A 55 -7.73 8.94 10.23
C GLY A 55 -7.59 10.23 9.41
N GLN A 56 -6.39 10.81 9.33
CA GLN A 56 -6.13 11.95 8.46
C GLN A 56 -5.71 11.51 7.06
N HIS A 57 -6.02 12.37 6.09
CA HIS A 57 -5.52 12.22 4.73
C HIS A 57 -3.99 12.39 4.70
N TRP A 58 -3.28 11.42 4.12
CA TRP A 58 -1.85 11.49 3.91
C TRP A 58 -1.56 12.12 2.56
N GLN A 59 -1.31 13.43 2.60
CA GLN A 59 -1.02 14.23 1.41
C GLN A 59 0.10 13.58 0.57
N GLY A 60 -0.18 13.31 -0.70
CA GLY A 60 0.76 12.73 -1.64
C GLY A 60 0.95 11.20 -1.54
N GLN A 61 0.33 10.54 -0.56
CA GLN A 61 0.29 9.08 -0.44
C GLN A 61 -1.09 8.48 -0.72
N ALA A 62 -2.03 9.31 -1.19
CA ALA A 62 -3.28 8.91 -1.81
C ALA A 62 -4.27 8.15 -0.93
N GLY A 63 -4.51 8.64 0.27
CA GLY A 63 -5.58 8.10 1.09
C GLY A 63 -5.48 8.45 2.56
N THR A 64 -6.39 7.88 3.32
CA THR A 64 -6.42 8.03 4.77
C THR A 64 -5.35 7.14 5.39
N TYR A 65 -4.54 7.72 6.27
CA TYR A 65 -3.57 6.94 7.04
C TYR A 65 -4.29 6.07 8.08
N VAL A 66 -4.12 4.76 7.94
CA VAL A 66 -4.80 3.79 8.79
C VAL A 66 -3.98 3.48 10.04
N GLY A 67 -2.65 3.34 9.91
CA GLY A 67 -1.76 2.97 11.01
C GLY A 67 -0.59 2.11 10.56
N VAL A 68 0.03 1.42 11.52
CA VAL A 68 1.18 0.53 11.26
C VAL A 68 0.75 -0.93 11.39
N MET A 69 1.15 -1.72 10.40
CA MET A 69 1.08 -3.18 10.44
C MET A 69 2.46 -3.75 10.72
N ARG A 70 2.50 -4.75 11.60
CA ARG A 70 3.74 -5.44 11.97
C ARG A 70 4.18 -6.40 10.87
N GLY A 71 5.47 -6.33 10.49
CA GLY A 71 6.12 -7.32 9.63
C GLY A 71 6.41 -8.64 10.34
N GLU A 72 6.46 -9.75 9.60
CA GLU A 72 6.69 -11.09 10.14
C GLU A 72 8.01 -11.67 9.62
N ASN A 73 8.64 -12.57 10.39
CA ASN A 73 9.85 -13.28 9.99
C ASN A 73 11.05 -12.39 9.58
N GLY A 74 11.18 -11.21 10.17
CA GLY A 74 12.25 -10.25 9.87
C GLY A 74 11.91 -9.29 8.73
N GLU A 75 10.75 -9.44 8.10
CA GLU A 75 10.20 -8.42 7.21
C GLU A 75 9.89 -7.13 8.00
N PRO A 76 10.07 -5.97 7.37
CA PRO A 76 9.81 -4.68 8.01
C PRO A 76 8.32 -4.46 8.29
N ASP A 77 8.05 -3.65 9.31
CA ASP A 77 6.73 -3.06 9.51
C ASP A 77 6.37 -2.14 8.33
N TYR A 78 5.09 -1.83 8.17
CA TYR A 78 4.65 -0.94 7.11
C TYR A 78 3.48 -0.06 7.54
N HIS A 79 3.43 1.15 6.99
CA HIS A 79 2.28 2.01 7.06
C HIS A 79 1.19 1.51 6.11
N LEU A 80 -0.05 1.46 6.60
CA LEU A 80 -1.24 1.11 5.82
C LEU A 80 -2.02 2.38 5.47
N ILE A 81 -2.44 2.49 4.22
CA ILE A 81 -3.19 3.62 3.67
C ILE A 81 -4.45 3.09 2.97
N ALA A 82 -5.58 3.74 3.20
CA ALA A 82 -6.86 3.40 2.59
C ALA A 82 -7.39 4.59 1.77
N PRO A 83 -7.27 4.56 0.43
CA PRO A 83 -7.89 5.56 -0.43
C PRO A 83 -9.41 5.56 -0.28
N LYS A 84 -10.01 6.75 -0.12
CA LYS A 84 -11.47 6.88 0.12
C LYS A 84 -12.30 6.37 -1.06
N ASP A 85 -11.86 6.67 -2.27
CA ASP A 85 -12.58 6.36 -3.51
C ASP A 85 -12.29 4.94 -4.03
N ALA A 86 -11.37 4.20 -3.42
CA ALA A 86 -11.03 2.84 -3.82
C ALA A 86 -11.94 1.81 -3.11
N GLN A 87 -13.25 1.96 -3.31
CA GLN A 87 -14.30 1.10 -2.74
C GLN A 87 -15.31 0.71 -3.83
N ILE A 88 -15.88 -0.49 -3.74
CA ILE A 88 -16.92 -0.98 -4.64
C ILE A 88 -18.01 -1.67 -3.82
N GLU A 89 -19.27 -1.41 -4.14
CA GLU A 89 -20.43 -1.88 -3.36
C GLU A 89 -20.67 -3.39 -3.46
N SER A 90 -20.35 -4.00 -4.60
CA SER A 90 -20.70 -5.39 -4.85
C SER A 90 -19.76 -6.06 -5.85
N ILE A 91 -18.97 -7.00 -5.34
CA ILE A 91 -18.08 -7.84 -6.15
C ILE A 91 -17.93 -9.21 -5.50
N ILE A 92 -17.59 -10.25 -6.27
CA ILE A 92 -17.33 -11.59 -5.74
C ILE A 92 -15.82 -11.82 -5.53
N TYR A 93 -15.47 -12.68 -4.57
CA TYR A 93 -14.07 -13.07 -4.34
C TYR A 93 -13.51 -13.95 -5.48
N GLY A 94 -14.33 -14.86 -6.04
CA GLY A 94 -13.95 -15.72 -7.16
C GLY A 94 -13.22 -17.02 -6.77
N GLY A 95 -12.87 -17.86 -7.75
CA GLY A 95 -12.16 -19.13 -7.52
C GLY A 95 -12.85 -20.11 -6.54
N TYR A 96 -14.18 -20.22 -6.63
CA TYR A 96 -14.96 -21.12 -5.78
C TYR A 96 -14.60 -22.60 -6.04
N GLY A 97 -14.44 -23.35 -4.96
CA GLY A 97 -14.06 -24.77 -5.00
C GLY A 97 -12.56 -25.00 -5.07
N GLN A 98 -11.73 -23.95 -5.16
CA GLN A 98 -10.27 -24.08 -5.27
C GLN A 98 -9.55 -23.38 -4.11
N ARG A 99 -8.47 -24.01 -3.64
CA ARG A 99 -7.54 -23.41 -2.68
C ARG A 99 -6.34 -22.87 -3.44
N ILE A 100 -6.04 -21.59 -3.23
CA ILE A 100 -4.91 -20.90 -3.87
C ILE A 100 -3.76 -20.85 -2.88
N SER A 101 -2.62 -21.42 -3.26
CA SER A 101 -1.43 -21.43 -2.42
C SER A 101 -0.89 -20.01 -2.25
N GLY A 102 -0.64 -19.59 -1.00
CA GLY A 102 -0.12 -18.26 -0.68
C GLY A 102 -1.18 -17.16 -0.59
N ALA A 103 -2.47 -17.50 -0.69
CA ALA A 103 -3.57 -16.55 -0.52
C ALA A 103 -4.19 -16.56 0.89
N ASP A 104 -3.56 -17.20 1.87
CA ASP A 104 -4.03 -17.39 3.25
C ASP A 104 -3.23 -16.60 4.31
N HIS A 105 -2.41 -15.63 3.88
CA HIS A 105 -1.65 -14.79 4.81
C HIS A 105 -2.56 -13.86 5.60
N ILE A 106 -2.44 -13.88 6.93
CA ILE A 106 -3.34 -13.13 7.82
C ILE A 106 -3.06 -11.63 7.77
N ARG A 107 -1.78 -11.25 7.57
CA ARG A 107 -1.32 -9.86 7.61
C ARG A 107 -0.85 -9.29 6.27
N ASP A 108 -0.66 -10.10 5.23
CA ASP A 108 -0.05 -9.63 3.99
C ASP A 108 -1.05 -9.73 2.84
N GLY A 109 -1.88 -8.70 2.72
CA GLY A 109 -2.89 -8.64 1.67
C GLY A 109 -2.29 -8.52 0.28
N LEU A 110 -1.09 -7.95 0.17
CA LEU A 110 -0.39 -7.83 -1.10
C LEU A 110 0.11 -9.20 -1.59
N ALA A 111 0.69 -10.00 -0.69
CA ALA A 111 1.06 -11.38 -1.00
C ALA A 111 -0.16 -12.21 -1.42
N ASN A 112 -1.26 -12.10 -0.67
CA ASN A 112 -2.49 -12.80 -1.01
C ASN A 112 -3.04 -12.37 -2.38
N THR A 113 -3.12 -11.07 -2.61
CA THR A 113 -3.63 -10.51 -3.87
C THR A 113 -2.78 -10.99 -5.04
N ARG A 114 -1.45 -10.96 -4.93
CA ARG A 114 -0.52 -11.49 -5.95
C ARG A 114 -0.75 -12.98 -6.22
N ALA A 115 -0.93 -13.78 -5.17
CA ALA A 115 -1.22 -15.20 -5.32
C ALA A 115 -2.56 -15.45 -6.05
N LEU A 116 -3.59 -14.66 -5.73
CA LEU A 116 -4.90 -14.74 -6.41
C LEU A 116 -4.81 -14.31 -7.87
N LEU A 117 -4.05 -13.27 -8.19
CA LEU A 117 -3.86 -12.81 -9.57
C LEU A 117 -3.03 -13.77 -10.42
N ALA A 118 -2.13 -14.53 -9.80
CA ALA A 118 -1.31 -15.53 -10.46
C ALA A 118 -2.02 -16.89 -10.65
N ALA A 119 -3.19 -17.07 -10.04
CA ALA A 119 -3.96 -18.31 -10.17
C ALA A 119 -4.64 -18.41 -11.55
N ASP A 120 -4.84 -19.63 -12.03
CA ASP A 120 -5.59 -19.90 -13.27
C ASP A 120 -7.11 -19.62 -13.13
N THR A 121 -7.60 -19.48 -11.90
CA THR A 121 -8.99 -19.13 -11.63
C THR A 121 -9.25 -17.64 -11.56
N ASP A 122 -10.46 -17.24 -11.94
CA ASP A 122 -10.86 -15.85 -11.86
C ASP A 122 -11.13 -15.38 -10.42
N HIS A 123 -10.54 -14.24 -10.07
CA HIS A 123 -10.65 -13.59 -8.75
C HIS A 123 -11.00 -12.09 -8.91
N PRO A 124 -12.29 -11.76 -9.18
CA PRO A 124 -12.70 -10.41 -9.53
C PRO A 124 -12.33 -9.35 -8.48
N ALA A 125 -12.54 -9.63 -7.19
CA ALA A 125 -12.18 -8.69 -6.12
C ALA A 125 -10.68 -8.35 -6.09
N ALA A 126 -9.81 -9.35 -6.31
CA ALA A 126 -8.36 -9.14 -6.34
C ALA A 126 -7.92 -8.35 -7.59
N LYS A 127 -8.50 -8.66 -8.75
CA LYS A 127 -8.26 -7.95 -10.02
C LYS A 127 -8.67 -6.49 -9.93
N TRP A 128 -9.92 -6.25 -9.50
CA TRP A 128 -10.44 -4.90 -9.31
C TRP A 128 -9.55 -4.06 -8.40
N ALA A 129 -9.14 -4.60 -7.25
CA ALA A 129 -8.31 -3.87 -6.29
C ALA A 129 -6.93 -3.50 -6.87
N ALA A 130 -6.32 -4.41 -7.63
CA ALA A 130 -5.01 -4.20 -8.26
C ALA A 130 -5.06 -3.24 -9.47
N GLU A 131 -6.23 -3.04 -10.06
CA GLU A 131 -6.44 -2.09 -11.16
C GLU A 131 -6.79 -0.68 -10.67
N GLN A 132 -7.06 -0.51 -9.37
CA GLN A 132 -7.37 0.79 -8.79
C GLN A 132 -6.14 1.70 -8.79
N GLN A 133 -6.40 3.01 -8.93
CA GLN A 133 -5.40 4.05 -8.82
C GLN A 133 -5.90 5.17 -7.91
N ALA A 134 -4.99 5.72 -7.10
CA ALA A 134 -5.30 6.85 -6.23
C ALA A 134 -4.13 7.86 -6.29
N GLU A 135 -4.43 9.13 -6.59
CA GLU A 135 -3.45 10.23 -6.74
C GLU A 135 -2.15 9.84 -7.50
N GLY A 136 -2.28 9.02 -8.55
CA GLY A 136 -1.13 8.56 -9.36
C GLY A 136 -0.39 7.32 -8.86
N HIS A 137 -0.81 6.75 -7.73
CA HIS A 137 -0.35 5.46 -7.22
C HIS A 137 -1.20 4.32 -7.77
N ALA A 138 -0.57 3.25 -8.25
CA ALA A 138 -1.19 2.09 -8.89
C ALA A 138 -0.71 0.75 -8.28
N ASP A 139 -0.33 0.80 -7.01
CA ASP A 139 0.18 -0.31 -6.19
C ASP A 139 -0.83 -0.76 -5.12
N LEU A 140 -2.11 -0.51 -5.39
CA LEU A 140 -3.22 -0.88 -4.52
C LEU A 140 -3.48 -2.40 -4.58
N TYR A 141 -4.03 -2.95 -3.50
CA TYR A 141 -4.31 -4.37 -3.38
C TYR A 141 -5.50 -4.64 -2.44
N LEU A 142 -6.04 -5.86 -2.50
CA LEU A 142 -7.14 -6.27 -1.62
C LEU A 142 -6.57 -6.59 -0.22
N PRO A 143 -7.04 -5.91 0.86
CA PRO A 143 -6.46 -6.04 2.20
C PRO A 143 -6.62 -7.45 2.74
N SER A 144 -5.61 -7.91 3.48
CA SER A 144 -5.73 -9.11 4.31
C SER A 144 -6.72 -8.92 5.44
N ARG A 145 -7.07 -10.03 6.09
CA ARG A 145 -7.94 -10.04 7.26
C ARG A 145 -7.48 -9.10 8.38
N ALA A 146 -6.19 -9.06 8.70
CA ALA A 146 -5.70 -8.18 9.77
C ALA A 146 -5.67 -6.71 9.33
N GLU A 147 -5.34 -6.43 8.06
CA GLU A 147 -5.38 -5.06 7.52
C GLU A 147 -6.80 -4.51 7.51
N ALA A 148 -7.80 -5.33 7.14
CA ALA A 148 -9.20 -4.93 7.18
C ALA A 148 -9.69 -4.66 8.61
N TYR A 149 -9.26 -5.46 9.58
CA TYR A 149 -9.55 -5.20 10.99
C TYR A 149 -8.93 -3.88 11.48
N LEU A 150 -7.70 -3.56 11.04
CA LEU A 150 -7.07 -2.29 11.38
C LEU A 150 -7.85 -1.11 10.79
N CYS A 151 -8.36 -1.24 9.56
CA CYS A 151 -9.26 -0.23 8.97
C CYS A 151 -10.53 -0.06 9.81
N TRP A 152 -11.18 -1.14 10.24
CA TRP A 152 -12.34 -1.04 11.13
C TRP A 152 -11.99 -0.39 12.49
N ALA A 153 -10.84 -0.70 13.07
CA ALA A 153 -10.45 -0.17 14.37
C ALA A 153 -10.13 1.34 14.33
N ASN A 154 -9.55 1.81 13.23
CA ASN A 154 -8.92 3.12 13.16
C ASN A 154 -9.64 4.14 12.27
N ILE A 155 -10.37 3.68 11.25
CA ILE A 155 -11.10 4.53 10.30
C ILE A 155 -12.51 3.99 9.96
N PRO A 156 -13.28 3.49 10.94
CA PRO A 156 -14.59 2.89 10.64
C PRO A 156 -15.54 3.85 9.92
N GLU A 157 -15.44 5.15 10.18
CA GLU A 157 -16.24 6.21 9.55
C GLU A 157 -16.06 6.35 8.03
N GLN A 158 -14.97 5.83 7.46
CA GLN A 158 -14.71 5.87 6.01
C GLN A 158 -15.61 4.91 5.21
N PHE A 159 -16.20 3.92 5.86
CA PHE A 159 -16.99 2.88 5.21
C PHE A 159 -18.48 3.14 5.45
N GLU A 160 -19.22 3.53 4.42
CA GLU A 160 -20.66 3.83 4.56
C GLU A 160 -21.49 2.57 4.78
N ASP A 161 -21.23 1.51 4.00
CA ASP A 161 -21.80 0.19 4.26
C ASP A 161 -21.11 -0.42 5.49
N LYS A 162 -21.87 -0.59 6.58
CA LYS A 162 -21.40 -1.20 7.81
C LYS A 162 -21.49 -2.73 7.80
N GLY A 163 -21.86 -3.34 6.68
CA GLY A 163 -21.96 -4.79 6.55
C GLY A 163 -20.63 -5.52 6.41
N TRP A 164 -20.68 -6.67 5.73
CA TRP A 164 -19.55 -7.58 5.55
C TRP A 164 -18.75 -7.26 4.29
N TRP A 165 -17.49 -6.86 4.45
CA TRP A 165 -16.57 -6.55 3.36
C TRP A 165 -15.61 -7.69 3.07
N ILE A 166 -15.23 -7.83 1.80
CA ILE A 166 -14.29 -8.85 1.32
C ILE A 166 -12.86 -8.52 1.76
N THR A 167 -12.14 -9.54 2.21
CA THR A 167 -10.67 -9.50 2.40
C THR A 167 -10.00 -10.45 1.40
N SER A 168 -8.69 -10.31 1.18
CA SER A 168 -7.91 -11.21 0.33
C SER A 168 -7.60 -12.55 0.99
N THR A 169 -7.63 -12.63 2.32
CA THR A 169 -7.25 -13.83 3.07
C THR A 169 -8.26 -14.94 2.84
N GLN A 170 -7.80 -16.01 2.20
CA GLN A 170 -8.55 -17.22 2.00
C GLN A 170 -8.63 -18.05 3.28
N ASP A 171 -9.78 -18.68 3.50
CA ASP A 171 -9.96 -19.68 4.56
C ASP A 171 -9.88 -21.09 3.99
N GLY A 172 -10.48 -21.31 2.82
CA GLY A 172 -10.44 -22.60 2.15
C GLY A 172 -10.96 -22.56 0.72
N PRO A 173 -11.28 -23.75 0.16
CA PRO A 173 -11.72 -23.83 -1.24
C PRO A 173 -13.00 -23.04 -1.54
N ARG A 174 -13.91 -22.93 -0.56
CA ARG A 174 -15.26 -22.34 -0.75
C ARG A 174 -15.44 -20.98 -0.09
N SER A 175 -14.58 -20.63 0.85
CA SER A 175 -14.70 -19.48 1.74
C SER A 175 -13.46 -18.59 1.72
N ALA A 176 -13.68 -17.30 1.93
CA ALA A 176 -12.65 -16.31 2.27
C ALA A 176 -13.09 -15.55 3.52
N TRP A 177 -12.14 -14.92 4.21
CA TRP A 177 -12.46 -14.09 5.37
C TRP A 177 -13.15 -12.80 4.95
N VAL A 178 -14.13 -12.38 5.73
CA VAL A 178 -14.84 -11.11 5.61
C VAL A 178 -14.77 -10.34 6.92
N GLN A 179 -14.79 -9.01 6.82
CA GLN A 179 -14.78 -8.07 7.95
C GLN A 179 -16.14 -7.36 8.02
N ASP A 180 -16.80 -7.44 9.17
CA ASP A 180 -18.00 -6.66 9.47
C ASP A 180 -17.60 -5.28 9.97
N PHE A 181 -18.12 -4.22 9.35
CA PHE A 181 -17.79 -2.83 9.74
C PHE A 181 -18.75 -2.19 10.74
N ASP A 182 -19.85 -2.87 11.10
CA ASP A 182 -20.81 -2.45 12.13
C ASP A 182 -20.30 -2.84 13.52
N GLY A 183 -20.07 -4.15 13.74
CA GLY A 183 -19.65 -4.70 15.03
C GLY A 183 -18.18 -5.11 15.11
N GLY A 184 -17.43 -5.06 14.01
CA GLY A 184 -16.01 -5.44 13.97
C GLY A 184 -15.75 -6.94 13.92
N SER A 185 -16.79 -7.74 13.81
CA SER A 185 -16.69 -9.20 13.78
C SER A 185 -16.06 -9.71 12.48
N GLN A 186 -15.46 -10.91 12.51
CA GLN A 186 -14.86 -11.53 11.34
C GLN A 186 -15.43 -12.94 11.15
N HIS A 187 -15.75 -13.28 9.91
CA HIS A 187 -16.36 -14.56 9.58
C HIS A 187 -15.93 -15.07 8.20
N PHE A 188 -16.37 -16.26 7.86
CA PHE A 188 -16.23 -16.85 6.54
C PHE A 188 -17.36 -16.38 5.61
N GLY A 189 -16.99 -15.79 4.48
CA GLY A 189 -17.88 -15.46 3.37
C GLY A 189 -17.70 -16.46 2.23
N VAL A 190 -18.80 -16.98 1.69
CA VAL A 190 -18.76 -17.83 0.49
C VAL A 190 -18.23 -17.02 -0.70
N LYS A 191 -17.28 -17.57 -1.45
CA LYS A 191 -16.54 -16.86 -2.52
C LYS A 191 -17.39 -16.38 -3.70
N VAL A 192 -18.58 -16.96 -3.90
CA VAL A 192 -19.55 -16.55 -4.93
C VAL A 192 -20.58 -15.53 -4.43
N SER A 193 -20.62 -15.25 -3.13
CA SER A 193 -21.52 -14.24 -2.58
C SER A 193 -20.88 -12.86 -2.74
N ALA A 194 -21.53 -12.01 -3.54
CA ALA A 194 -21.09 -10.65 -3.77
C ALA A 194 -21.22 -9.81 -2.50
N ARG A 195 -20.21 -8.99 -2.23
CA ARG A 195 -20.09 -8.12 -1.06
C ARG A 195 -19.29 -6.87 -1.44
N PRO A 196 -19.35 -5.81 -0.62
CA PRO A 196 -18.45 -4.68 -0.76
C PRO A 196 -16.97 -5.11 -0.68
N ALA A 197 -16.11 -4.40 -1.40
CA ALA A 197 -14.66 -4.55 -1.33
C ALA A 197 -13.99 -3.18 -1.36
N PHE A 198 -12.81 -3.10 -0.77
CA PHE A 198 -11.99 -1.89 -0.78
C PHE A 198 -10.53 -2.27 -1.05
N ALA A 199 -9.79 -1.34 -1.63
CA ALA A 199 -8.36 -1.52 -1.85
C ALA A 199 -7.56 -0.68 -0.84
N VAL A 200 -6.38 -1.18 -0.50
CA VAL A 200 -5.42 -0.51 0.39
C VAL A 200 -4.07 -0.44 -0.30
N ARG A 201 -3.20 0.40 0.25
CA ARG A 201 -1.80 0.55 -0.17
C ARG A 201 -0.90 0.48 1.06
N ARG A 202 0.37 0.11 0.87
CA ARG A 202 1.38 0.10 1.94
C ARG A 202 2.65 0.86 1.60
N ILE A 203 3.26 1.45 2.63
CA ILE A 203 4.60 2.01 2.58
C ILE A 203 5.46 1.30 3.63
N VAL A 204 6.51 0.62 3.18
CA VAL A 204 7.42 -0.11 4.06
C VAL A 204 8.18 0.86 4.96
N ILE A 205 8.22 0.57 6.26
CA ILE A 205 9.02 1.32 7.23
C ILE A 205 10.45 0.77 7.15
N PRO A 206 11.44 1.58 6.69
CA PRO A 206 12.81 1.13 6.61
C PRO A 206 13.34 0.87 8.02
N SER A 207 13.75 -0.37 8.29
CA SER A 207 14.51 -0.66 9.51
C SER A 207 15.99 -0.33 9.28
N PRO A 208 16.63 0.50 10.12
CA PRO A 208 18.06 0.80 10.00
C PRO A 208 18.95 -0.45 10.16
N LEU A 209 18.44 -1.54 10.73
CA LEU A 209 19.14 -2.82 10.83
C LEU A 209 19.22 -3.59 9.49
N ASN A 210 18.24 -3.42 8.59
CA ASN A 210 18.22 -4.09 7.29
C ASN A 210 19.17 -3.41 6.28
N ALA A 211 19.41 -2.11 6.43
CA ALA A 211 20.39 -1.37 5.61
C ALA A 211 21.83 -1.90 5.81
N LEU A 212 22.18 -2.38 7.00
CA LEU A 212 23.50 -2.94 7.31
C LEU A 212 23.74 -4.30 6.64
N ASN A 213 22.70 -5.12 6.47
CA ASN A 213 22.82 -6.45 5.88
C ASN A 213 23.02 -6.42 4.35
N ASN A 214 22.53 -5.39 3.66
CA ASN A 214 22.74 -5.23 2.22
C ASN A 214 24.14 -4.70 1.87
N CYS A 215 24.76 -3.89 2.75
CA CYS A 215 26.16 -3.49 2.58
C CYS A 215 27.16 -4.66 2.83
N ALA A 216 26.79 -5.64 3.66
CA ALA A 216 27.65 -6.80 3.93
C ALA A 216 27.63 -7.85 2.81
N ARG A 217 26.53 -7.95 2.04
CA ARG A 217 26.40 -8.90 0.92
C ARG A 217 26.94 -8.39 -0.42
N SER A 218 27.14 -7.08 -0.57
CA SER A 218 27.79 -6.50 -1.75
C SER A 218 29.32 -6.42 -1.63
N ALA A 219 29.88 -6.89 -0.50
CA ALA A 219 31.32 -6.94 -0.23
C ALA A 219 31.91 -8.36 -0.30
N GLN A 220 31.17 -9.33 -0.85
CA GLN A 220 31.64 -10.70 -1.12
C GLN A 220 31.60 -11.02 -2.61
#